data_AF-A0A3D4RRI5-F1
#
_entry.id   AF-A0A3D4RRI5-F1
#
_cell.length_a   1.000
_cell.length_b   1.000
_cell.length_c   1.000
_cell.angle_alpha   90.00
_cell.angle_beta   90.00
_cell.angle_gamma   90.00
#
_symmetry.space_group_name_H-M   'P 1'
#
loop_
_entity.id
_entity.type
_entity.pdbx_description
1 polymer ?
#
loop_
_entity_poly.entity_id
_entity_poly.type
_entity_poly.pdbx_seq_one_letter_code
_entity_poly.pdbx_strand_id
1 'polypeptide(L)'
;MRAVDRRILQRIRRRLALLYGEDVLERLIQRLALIVGRYGVGVTCPDGQVCARWDQRDAVLICYGDMLSAEHLGDLDEPPLATLHKFLRKHVGDAVSAVHVLPFFPYSSDDGFSVIDYRSVDPALGTWHEIQSLGEDYRLMVDLVINHVSSQSNWFRNYCLGLAPERHYFIEVDFDTDLSAVTRPRTSPLLRSVQTPGGERHVWATFSHDQIDVTFANPDVLFEFL
;
A
#
# COMPACT_ATOMS: atom_id res chain seq x y z
N MET A 1 -14.08 -23.38 -2.41
CA MET A 1 -12.96 -22.83 -1.63
C MET A 1 -11.76 -22.75 -2.54
N ARG A 2 -11.23 -21.56 -2.88
CA ARG A 2 -10.03 -21.47 -3.72
C ARG A 2 -8.86 -22.04 -2.91
N ALA A 3 -8.45 -23.27 -3.23
CA ALA A 3 -7.39 -23.96 -2.50
C ALA A 3 -6.03 -23.35 -2.89
N VAL A 4 -5.20 -23.03 -1.90
CA VAL A 4 -3.81 -22.65 -2.15
C VAL A 4 -3.08 -23.89 -2.64
N ASP A 5 -2.43 -23.79 -3.81
CA ASP A 5 -1.59 -24.87 -4.33
C ASP A 5 -0.58 -25.33 -3.26
N ARG A 6 -0.44 -26.64 -3.10
CA ARG A 6 0.39 -27.24 -2.04
C ARG A 6 1.85 -26.78 -2.12
N ARG A 7 2.39 -26.60 -3.34
CA ARG A 7 3.77 -26.13 -3.55
C ARG A 7 3.89 -24.66 -3.16
N ILE A 8 2.88 -23.84 -3.46
CA ILE A 8 2.83 -22.44 -3.02
C ILE A 8 2.80 -22.37 -1.49
N LEU A 9 1.94 -23.15 -0.83
CA LEU A 9 1.84 -23.16 0.63
C LEU A 9 3.17 -23.59 1.28
N GLN A 10 3.84 -24.62 0.75
CA GLN A 10 5.17 -25.04 1.22
C GLN A 10 6.22 -23.93 1.05
N ARG A 11 6.17 -23.18 -0.05
CA ARG A 11 7.06 -22.02 -0.26
C ARG A 11 6.78 -20.92 0.76
N ILE A 12 5.52 -20.61 1.05
CA ILE A 12 5.13 -19.62 2.06
C ILE A 12 5.62 -20.06 3.44
N ARG A 13 5.39 -21.33 3.83
CA ARG A 13 5.89 -21.89 5.10
C ARG A 13 7.39 -21.67 5.29
N ARG A 14 8.20 -22.02 4.28
CA ARG A 14 9.67 -21.83 4.34
C ARG A 14 10.07 -20.36 4.50
N ARG A 15 9.36 -19.44 3.85
CA ARG A 15 9.64 -18.00 3.97
C ARG A 15 9.27 -17.45 5.34
N LEU A 16 8.11 -17.84 5.87
CA LEU A 16 7.69 -17.43 7.21
C LEU A 16 8.63 -17.98 8.29
N ALA A 17 9.06 -19.25 8.16
CA ALA A 17 10.03 -19.85 9.07
C ALA A 17 11.38 -19.11 9.04
N LEU A 18 11.86 -18.75 7.83
CA LEU A 18 13.09 -17.98 7.67
C LEU A 18 13.02 -16.58 8.31
N LEU A 19 11.88 -15.90 8.18
CA LEU A 19 11.72 -14.53 8.65
C LEU A 19 11.42 -14.44 10.16
N TYR A 20 10.62 -15.36 10.69
CA TYR A 20 10.03 -15.24 12.03
C TYR A 20 10.37 -16.40 12.98
N GLY A 21 11.06 -17.43 12.49
CA GLY A 21 11.40 -18.63 13.26
C GLY A 21 10.30 -19.70 13.25
N GLU A 22 10.71 -20.93 13.60
CA GLU A 22 9.83 -22.10 13.62
C GLU A 22 8.80 -22.03 14.78
N ASP A 23 9.14 -21.37 15.89
CA ASP A 23 8.31 -21.33 17.10
C ASP A 23 6.93 -20.67 16.89
N VAL A 24 6.83 -19.73 15.94
CA VAL A 24 5.59 -19.02 15.62
C VAL A 24 4.95 -19.48 14.31
N LEU A 25 5.60 -20.36 13.55
CA LEU A 25 5.23 -20.70 12.18
C LEU A 25 3.79 -21.20 12.07
N GLU A 26 3.40 -22.17 12.91
CA GLU A 26 2.05 -22.77 12.82
C GLU A 26 0.96 -21.74 13.10
N ARG A 27 1.18 -20.83 14.04
CA ARG A 27 0.25 -19.72 14.33
C ARG A 27 0.12 -18.80 13.12
N LEU A 28 1.22 -18.44 12.46
CA LEU A 28 1.18 -17.59 11.27
C LEU A 28 0.48 -18.29 10.09
N ILE A 29 0.72 -19.59 9.90
CA ILE A 29 0.04 -20.37 8.85
C ILE A 29 -1.46 -20.47 9.08
N GLN A 30 -1.90 -20.65 10.33
CA GLN A 30 -3.32 -20.63 10.67
C GLN A 30 -3.94 -19.25 10.38
N ARG A 31 -3.27 -18.16 10.79
CA ARG A 31 -3.74 -16.79 10.50
C ARG A 31 -3.84 -16.54 8.98
N LEU A 32 -2.86 -17.00 8.20
CA LEU A 32 -2.89 -16.88 6.75
C LEU A 32 -4.05 -17.65 6.14
N ALA A 33 -4.33 -18.87 6.63
CA ALA A 33 -5.47 -19.65 6.17
C ALA A 33 -6.80 -18.93 6.44
N LEU A 34 -6.93 -18.19 7.54
CA LEU A 34 -8.11 -17.36 7.83
C LEU A 34 -8.25 -16.21 6.83
N ILE A 35 -7.16 -15.50 6.51
CA ILE A 35 -7.16 -14.42 5.50
C ILE A 35 -7.56 -14.97 4.13
N VAL A 36 -6.92 -16.05 3.70
CA VAL A 36 -7.23 -16.72 2.43
C VAL A 36 -8.68 -17.21 2.42
N GLY A 37 -9.19 -17.73 3.54
CA GLY A 37 -10.58 -18.18 3.66
C GLY A 37 -11.57 -17.01 3.54
N ARG A 38 -11.23 -15.84 4.08
CA ARG A 38 -12.07 -14.64 4.09
C ARG A 38 -12.07 -13.91 2.74
N TYR A 39 -10.88 -13.68 2.17
CA TYR A 39 -10.70 -12.82 0.99
C TYR A 39 -10.47 -13.61 -0.30
N GLY A 40 -10.15 -14.90 -0.22
CA GLY A 40 -9.81 -15.72 -1.37
C GLY A 40 -8.37 -15.52 -1.86
N VAL A 41 -8.05 -16.14 -3.01
CA VAL A 41 -6.76 -15.98 -3.70
C VAL A 41 -6.97 -15.77 -5.20
N GLY A 42 -6.10 -14.98 -5.83
CA GLY A 42 -6.11 -14.72 -7.27
C GLY A 42 -7.01 -13.55 -7.68
N VAL A 43 -6.64 -12.90 -8.78
CA VAL A 43 -7.32 -11.72 -9.34
C VAL A 43 -8.03 -12.12 -10.64
N THR A 44 -9.25 -11.62 -10.83
CA THR A 44 -10.00 -11.72 -12.08
C THR A 44 -9.74 -10.48 -12.93
N CYS A 45 -9.53 -10.68 -14.23
CA CYS A 45 -9.41 -9.61 -15.21
C CYS A 45 -10.80 -9.10 -15.63
N PRO A 46 -10.88 -7.93 -16.30
CA PRO A 46 -12.15 -7.34 -16.78
C PRO A 46 -13.02 -8.32 -17.58
N ASP A 47 -12.39 -9.21 -18.34
CA ASP A 47 -13.04 -10.26 -19.13
C ASP A 47 -13.55 -11.47 -18.31
N GLY A 48 -13.45 -11.40 -16.98
CA GLY A 48 -13.84 -12.45 -16.04
C GLY A 48 -12.87 -13.63 -15.97
N GLN A 49 -11.76 -13.60 -16.71
CA GLN A 49 -10.76 -14.67 -16.71
C GLN A 49 -9.69 -14.45 -15.64
N VAL A 50 -8.91 -15.48 -15.35
CA VAL A 50 -7.70 -15.32 -14.53
C VAL A 50 -6.72 -14.48 -15.33
N CYS A 51 -6.26 -13.37 -14.74
CA CYS A 51 -5.34 -12.48 -15.44
C CYS A 51 -4.10 -13.23 -15.94
N ALA A 52 -3.95 -13.28 -17.26
CA ALA A 52 -2.77 -13.80 -17.90
C ALA A 52 -1.55 -12.91 -17.58
N ARG A 53 -0.36 -13.49 -17.71
CA ARG A 53 0.87 -12.70 -17.66
C ARG A 53 0.92 -11.76 -18.86
N TRP A 54 1.65 -10.67 -18.70
CA TRP A 54 1.80 -9.71 -19.78
C TRP A 54 2.61 -10.26 -20.95
N ASP A 55 2.33 -9.75 -22.14
CA ASP A 55 3.07 -10.01 -23.37
C ASP A 55 3.37 -8.71 -24.14
N GLN A 56 4.05 -8.81 -25.28
CA GLN A 56 4.49 -7.68 -26.09
C GLN A 56 3.36 -6.82 -26.68
N ARG A 57 2.10 -7.23 -26.56
CA ARG A 57 0.92 -6.47 -27.01
C ARG A 57 0.36 -5.56 -25.92
N ASP A 58 0.85 -5.69 -24.69
CA ASP A 58 0.33 -4.92 -23.57
C ASP A 58 0.94 -3.51 -23.56
N ALA A 59 0.07 -2.51 -23.62
CA ALA A 59 0.39 -1.11 -23.37
C ALA A 59 -0.18 -0.69 -22.02
N VAL A 60 0.62 0.01 -21.20
CA VAL A 60 0.26 0.49 -19.86
C VAL A 60 0.30 2.02 -19.85
N LEU A 61 -0.79 2.64 -19.41
CA LEU A 61 -0.82 4.06 -19.07
C LEU A 61 -0.56 4.23 -17.58
N ILE A 62 0.38 5.12 -17.21
CA ILE A 62 0.62 5.50 -15.82
C ILE A 62 0.12 6.93 -15.63
N CYS A 63 -0.76 7.16 -14.66
CA CYS A 63 -1.34 8.47 -14.41
C CYS A 63 -1.74 8.68 -12.95
N TYR A 64 -1.78 9.95 -12.53
CA TYR A 64 -2.47 10.34 -11.31
C TYR A 64 -3.99 10.33 -11.52
N GLY A 65 -4.75 10.01 -10.47
CA GLY A 65 -6.22 9.92 -10.51
C GLY A 65 -6.92 11.25 -10.82
N ASP A 66 -6.24 12.37 -10.57
CA ASP A 66 -6.67 13.75 -10.78
C ASP A 66 -5.99 14.45 -11.96
N MET A 67 -5.26 13.71 -12.81
CA MET A 67 -4.64 14.27 -14.01
C MET A 67 -5.67 14.94 -14.95
N LEU A 68 -6.93 14.55 -14.86
CA LEU A 68 -8.06 15.14 -15.56
C LEU A 68 -9.16 15.50 -14.54
N SER A 69 -9.71 16.72 -14.66
CA SER A 69 -10.83 17.17 -13.85
C SER A 69 -11.92 17.82 -14.71
N ALA A 70 -13.18 17.68 -14.27
CA ALA A 70 -14.32 18.32 -14.90
C ALA A 70 -14.58 19.76 -14.40
N GLU A 71 -13.69 20.31 -13.57
CA GLU A 71 -13.84 21.65 -12.96
C GLU A 71 -14.06 22.75 -14.02
N HIS A 72 -13.27 22.71 -15.11
CA HIS A 72 -13.38 23.67 -16.21
C HIS A 72 -14.66 23.53 -17.04
N LEU A 73 -15.37 22.41 -16.89
CA LEU A 73 -16.67 22.14 -17.53
C LEU A 73 -17.84 22.51 -16.62
N GLY A 74 -17.58 23.00 -15.39
CA GLY A 74 -18.59 23.41 -14.43
C GLY A 74 -19.26 22.26 -13.67
N ASP A 75 -18.76 21.03 -13.82
CA ASP A 75 -19.23 19.85 -13.08
C ASP A 75 -18.28 19.59 -11.91
N LEU A 76 -18.51 20.31 -10.80
CA LEU A 76 -17.69 20.23 -9.59
C LEU A 76 -18.03 19.02 -8.71
N ASP A 77 -19.16 18.35 -9.00
CA ASP A 77 -19.61 17.19 -8.24
C ASP A 77 -19.06 15.88 -8.80
N GLU A 78 -18.51 15.88 -10.02
CA GLU A 78 -17.90 14.70 -10.63
C GLU A 78 -16.51 14.41 -10.01
N PRO A 79 -16.30 13.22 -9.40
CA PRO A 79 -15.00 12.84 -8.89
C PRO A 79 -13.94 12.75 -10.01
N PRO A 80 -12.68 13.15 -9.77
CA PRO A 80 -11.62 13.08 -10.77
C PRO A 80 -11.42 11.67 -11.36
N LEU A 81 -11.53 10.61 -10.55
CA LEU A 81 -11.45 9.23 -11.05
C LEU A 81 -12.56 8.87 -12.05
N ALA A 82 -13.77 9.41 -11.87
CA ALA A 82 -14.87 9.24 -12.81
C ALA A 82 -14.59 9.99 -14.13
N THR A 83 -14.05 11.20 -14.02
CA THR A 83 -13.62 12.00 -15.19
C THR A 83 -12.54 11.27 -15.99
N LEU A 84 -11.52 10.74 -15.31
CA LEU A 84 -10.47 9.92 -15.89
C LEU A 84 -11.06 8.72 -16.63
N HIS A 85 -11.96 7.97 -15.97
CA HIS A 85 -12.61 6.81 -16.57
C HIS A 85 -13.38 7.15 -17.84
N LYS A 86 -14.20 8.22 -17.82
CA LYS A 86 -14.92 8.71 -19.00
C LYS A 86 -13.97 9.09 -20.14
N PHE A 87 -12.86 9.78 -19.82
CA PHE A 87 -11.87 10.15 -20.81
C PHE A 87 -11.22 8.93 -21.46
N LEU A 88 -10.78 7.97 -20.65
CA LEU A 88 -10.15 6.73 -21.13
C LEU A 88 -11.08 5.96 -22.06
N ARG A 89 -12.33 5.74 -21.65
CA ARG A 89 -13.33 5.03 -22.48
C ARG A 89 -13.60 5.74 -23.81
N LYS A 90 -13.67 7.07 -23.79
CA LYS A 90 -14.07 7.87 -24.96
C LYS A 90 -12.93 8.13 -25.94
N HIS A 91 -11.72 8.35 -25.43
CA HIS A 91 -10.60 8.87 -26.21
C HIS A 91 -9.42 7.91 -26.33
N VAL A 92 -9.26 6.97 -25.40
CA VAL A 92 -8.14 6.01 -25.41
C VAL A 92 -8.60 4.63 -25.87
N GLY A 93 -9.73 4.14 -25.38
CA GLY A 93 -10.29 2.85 -25.79
C GLY A 93 -9.32 1.70 -25.54
N ASP A 94 -9.11 0.85 -26.56
CA ASP A 94 -8.27 -0.36 -26.55
C ASP A 94 -6.80 -0.09 -26.86
N ALA A 95 -6.40 1.18 -27.05
CA ALA A 95 -5.00 1.55 -27.25
C ALA A 95 -4.12 1.26 -26.02
N VAL A 96 -4.73 1.16 -24.84
CA VAL A 96 -4.08 0.72 -23.60
C VAL A 96 -4.82 -0.48 -23.02
N SER A 97 -4.04 -1.42 -22.50
CA SER A 97 -4.53 -2.68 -21.97
C SER A 97 -4.56 -2.71 -20.43
N ALA A 98 -3.88 -1.74 -19.82
CA ALA A 98 -3.78 -1.57 -18.38
C ALA A 98 -3.61 -0.09 -18.02
N VAL A 99 -4.11 0.27 -16.84
CA VAL A 99 -3.95 1.60 -16.25
C VAL A 99 -3.32 1.42 -14.88
N HIS A 100 -2.17 2.06 -14.68
CA HIS A 100 -1.54 2.23 -13.39
C HIS A 100 -1.98 3.58 -12.82
N VAL A 101 -2.91 3.52 -11.86
CA VAL A 101 -3.30 4.68 -11.08
C VAL A 101 -2.27 4.84 -9.95
N LEU A 102 -1.49 5.92 -10.01
CA LEU A 102 -0.57 6.32 -8.94
C LEU A 102 -1.32 6.47 -7.60
N PRO A 103 -0.64 6.48 -6.44
CA PRO A 103 -1.29 6.26 -5.16
C PRO A 103 -2.50 7.19 -4.94
N PHE A 104 -3.66 6.56 -4.67
CA PHE A 104 -4.95 7.24 -4.51
C PHE A 104 -5.53 7.08 -3.10
N PHE A 105 -4.77 6.51 -2.17
CA PHE A 105 -5.14 6.49 -0.75
C PHE A 105 -5.03 7.90 -0.17
N PRO A 106 -5.77 8.26 0.89
CA PRO A 106 -5.51 9.48 1.64
C PRO A 106 -4.04 9.57 2.02
N TYR A 107 -3.42 10.72 1.77
CA TYR A 107 -1.99 10.93 1.99
C TYR A 107 -1.71 12.32 2.55
N SER A 108 -0.51 12.53 3.09
CA SER A 108 -0.09 13.82 3.67
C SER A 108 1.00 14.55 2.89
N SER A 109 1.82 13.84 2.12
CA SER A 109 2.90 14.41 1.30
C SER A 109 3.41 13.40 0.26
N ASP A 110 4.42 13.82 -0.53
CA ASP A 110 5.12 13.01 -1.55
C ASP A 110 4.14 12.43 -2.58
N ASP A 111 3.19 13.25 -3.06
CA ASP A 111 2.26 12.95 -4.15
C ASP A 111 1.60 11.56 -4.06
N GLY A 112 1.07 11.23 -2.87
CA GLY A 112 0.40 9.95 -2.61
C GLY A 112 1.26 8.91 -1.89
N PHE A 113 2.58 9.08 -1.84
CA PHE A 113 3.48 8.07 -1.25
C PHE A 113 3.60 8.14 0.28
N SER A 114 3.11 9.20 0.93
CA SER A 114 2.97 9.25 2.39
C SER A 114 1.55 8.89 2.82
N VAL A 115 1.23 7.58 2.82
CA VAL A 115 -0.15 7.06 2.98
C VAL A 115 -0.64 7.16 4.44
N ILE A 116 -1.82 7.75 4.63
CA ILE A 116 -2.52 7.90 5.92
C ILE A 116 -3.41 6.69 6.21
N ASP A 117 -4.16 6.21 5.22
CA ASP A 117 -5.13 5.12 5.38
C ASP A 117 -5.24 4.25 4.12
N TYR A 118 -4.78 3.00 4.20
CA TYR A 118 -4.88 2.03 3.11
C TYR A 118 -6.29 1.47 2.87
N ARG A 119 -7.27 1.80 3.71
CA ARG A 119 -8.63 1.22 3.65
C ARG A 119 -9.64 2.10 2.94
N SER A 120 -9.26 3.33 2.57
CA SER A 120 -10.13 4.30 1.89
C SER A 120 -9.46 4.85 0.64
N VAL A 121 -10.27 5.31 -0.32
CA VAL A 121 -9.79 6.15 -1.42
C VAL A 121 -9.79 7.59 -0.92
N ASP A 122 -8.83 8.40 -1.38
CA ASP A 122 -8.79 9.82 -1.08
C ASP A 122 -10.12 10.47 -1.52
N PRO A 123 -10.89 11.09 -0.60
CA PRO A 123 -12.16 11.71 -0.92
C PRO A 123 -12.07 12.79 -2.01
N ALA A 124 -10.89 13.40 -2.21
CA ALA A 124 -10.66 14.36 -3.30
C ALA A 124 -10.63 13.69 -4.68
N LEU A 125 -10.37 12.38 -4.75
CA LEU A 125 -10.31 11.61 -5.98
C LEU A 125 -11.60 10.83 -6.27
N GLY A 126 -12.27 10.35 -5.23
CA GLY A 126 -13.51 9.58 -5.33
C GLY A 126 -13.61 8.50 -4.25
N THR A 127 -14.15 7.34 -4.62
CA THR A 127 -14.37 6.21 -3.72
C THR A 127 -13.88 4.90 -4.34
N TRP A 128 -14.00 3.81 -3.59
CA TRP A 128 -13.76 2.47 -4.14
C TRP A 128 -14.67 2.14 -5.34
N HIS A 129 -15.83 2.79 -5.46
CA HIS A 129 -16.72 2.60 -6.60
C HIS A 129 -16.07 3.02 -7.94
N GLU A 130 -15.39 4.16 -7.97
CA GLU A 130 -14.71 4.65 -9.16
C GLU A 130 -13.49 3.77 -9.52
N ILE A 131 -12.73 3.31 -8.52
CA ILE A 131 -11.64 2.35 -8.73
C ILE A 131 -12.17 1.03 -9.29
N GLN A 132 -13.29 0.52 -8.75
CA GLN A 132 -13.93 -0.70 -9.26
C GLN A 132 -14.41 -0.51 -10.71
N SER A 133 -15.06 0.61 -11.01
CA SER A 133 -15.54 0.95 -12.36
C SER A 133 -14.42 1.00 -13.38
N LEU A 134 -13.27 1.60 -13.04
CA LEU A 134 -12.07 1.55 -13.88
C LEU A 134 -11.60 0.12 -14.15
N GLY A 135 -11.69 -0.75 -13.14
CA GLY A 135 -11.29 -2.16 -13.23
C GLY A 135 -12.25 -3.06 -14.01
N GLU A 136 -13.44 -2.57 -14.37
CA GLU A 136 -14.37 -3.27 -15.26
C GLU A 136 -13.97 -3.13 -16.74
N ASP A 137 -13.20 -2.10 -17.11
CA ASP A 137 -12.76 -1.88 -18.49
C ASP A 137 -11.26 -2.10 -18.71
N TYR A 138 -10.45 -1.83 -17.69
CA TYR A 138 -8.99 -1.88 -17.78
C TYR A 138 -8.38 -2.78 -16.71
N ARG A 139 -7.26 -3.45 -17.03
CA ARG A 139 -6.45 -4.07 -15.99
C ARG A 139 -5.84 -2.98 -15.11
N LEU A 140 -6.06 -3.05 -13.81
CA LEU A 140 -5.54 -2.05 -12.88
C LEU A 140 -4.21 -2.46 -12.27
N MET A 141 -3.32 -1.48 -12.18
CA MET A 141 -2.15 -1.50 -11.34
C MET A 141 -2.24 -0.33 -10.36
N VAL A 142 -1.80 -0.59 -9.13
CA VAL A 142 -1.83 0.39 -8.04
C VAL A 142 -0.56 0.23 -7.22
N ASP A 143 -0.13 1.32 -6.61
CA ASP A 143 0.97 1.27 -5.64
C ASP A 143 0.48 0.75 -4.29
N LEU A 144 1.20 -0.24 -3.75
CA LEU A 144 1.07 -0.63 -2.35
C LEU A 144 2.36 -0.20 -1.62
N VAL A 145 2.30 0.96 -0.97
CA VAL A 145 3.43 1.54 -0.24
C VAL A 145 3.59 0.78 1.08
N ILE A 146 4.44 -0.26 1.11
CA ILE A 146 4.55 -1.12 2.31
C ILE A 146 5.67 -0.74 3.26
N ASN A 147 6.65 0.05 2.82
CA ASN A 147 7.87 0.30 3.60
C ASN A 147 7.64 1.27 4.77
N HIS A 148 6.75 2.25 4.58
CA HIS A 148 6.51 3.32 5.53
C HIS A 148 5.04 3.74 5.49
N VAL A 149 4.62 4.48 6.50
CA VAL A 149 3.31 5.13 6.57
C VAL A 149 3.47 6.60 6.89
N SER A 150 2.44 7.39 6.60
CA SER A 150 2.37 8.79 7.00
C SER A 150 2.49 8.95 8.51
N SER A 151 3.15 10.03 8.93
CA SER A 151 3.16 10.53 10.30
C SER A 151 1.79 10.95 10.81
N GLN A 152 0.82 11.12 9.90
CA GLN A 152 -0.57 11.44 10.21
C GLN A 152 -1.46 10.18 10.25
N SER A 153 -0.90 9.00 9.98
CA SER A 153 -1.62 7.73 10.03
C SER A 153 -2.11 7.40 11.45
N ASN A 154 -3.22 6.66 11.53
CA ASN A 154 -3.72 6.15 12.80
C ASN A 154 -2.70 5.24 13.50
N TRP A 155 -1.90 4.48 12.74
CA TRP A 155 -0.85 3.62 13.28
C TRP A 155 0.20 4.43 14.03
N PHE A 156 0.72 5.49 13.40
CA PHE A 156 1.74 6.31 14.02
C PHE A 156 1.20 7.10 15.21
N ARG A 157 -0.04 7.61 15.12
CA ARG A 157 -0.72 8.21 16.27
C ARG A 157 -0.85 7.23 17.44
N ASN A 158 -1.27 6.00 17.19
CA ASN A 158 -1.42 4.96 18.22
C ASN A 158 -0.06 4.56 18.82
N TYR A 159 1.00 4.53 18.02
CA TYR A 159 2.38 4.36 18.49
C TYR A 159 2.80 5.47 19.46
N CYS A 160 2.60 6.74 19.09
CA CYS A 160 2.90 7.87 19.97
C CYS A 160 2.09 7.86 21.28
N LEU A 161 0.92 7.21 21.29
CA LEU A 161 0.09 6.99 22.47
C LEU A 161 0.43 5.71 23.25
N GLY A 162 1.36 4.89 22.76
CA GLY A 162 1.73 3.61 23.39
C GLY A 162 0.65 2.53 23.32
N LEU A 163 -0.26 2.61 22.35
CA LEU A 163 -1.39 1.69 22.19
C LEU A 163 -0.97 0.45 21.39
N ALA A 164 -1.39 -0.73 21.85
CA ALA A 164 -1.16 -1.98 21.14
C ALA A 164 -2.29 -2.26 20.12
N PRO A 165 -1.98 -2.89 18.98
CA PRO A 165 -0.65 -3.44 18.61
C PRO A 165 0.35 -2.42 18.05
N GLU A 166 -0.08 -1.21 17.67
CA GLU A 166 0.70 -0.30 16.81
C GLU A 166 1.95 0.29 17.47
N ARG A 167 2.03 0.30 18.80
CA ARG A 167 3.27 0.60 19.54
C ARG A 167 4.46 -0.30 19.15
N HIS A 168 4.20 -1.42 18.46
CA HIS A 168 5.21 -2.37 17.99
C HIS A 168 5.38 -2.36 16.46
N TYR A 169 4.82 -1.37 15.75
CA TYR A 169 4.81 -1.37 14.27
C TYR A 169 5.97 -0.58 13.65
N PHE A 170 6.75 0.16 14.42
CA PHE A 170 7.76 1.08 13.90
C PHE A 170 9.18 0.65 14.28
N ILE A 171 10.15 1.08 13.46
CA ILE A 171 11.57 0.87 13.74
C ILE A 171 12.03 2.00 14.67
N GLU A 172 12.36 1.66 15.91
CA GLU A 172 13.08 2.54 16.83
C GLU A 172 14.59 2.32 16.69
N VAL A 173 15.37 3.40 16.72
CA VAL A 173 16.83 3.37 16.60
C VAL A 173 17.42 4.23 17.71
N ASP A 174 18.49 3.75 18.35
CA ASP A 174 19.17 4.54 19.37
C ASP A 174 19.75 5.82 18.75
N PHE A 175 19.62 6.96 19.44
CA PHE A 175 20.07 8.26 18.94
C PHE A 175 21.54 8.28 18.52
N ASP A 176 22.38 7.54 19.26
CA ASP A 176 23.83 7.49 19.08
C ASP A 176 24.27 6.45 18.02
N THR A 177 23.32 5.82 17.31
CA THR A 177 23.64 4.85 16.25
C THR A 177 24.41 5.54 15.12
N ASP A 178 25.56 4.99 14.73
CA ASP A 178 26.31 5.49 13.57
C ASP A 178 25.58 5.13 12.26
N LEU A 179 24.99 6.14 11.63
CA LEU A 179 24.25 6.02 10.37
C LEU A 179 25.06 6.52 9.16
N SER A 180 26.34 6.81 9.31
CA SER A 180 27.19 7.41 8.26
C SER A 180 27.33 6.54 7.01
N ALA A 181 27.16 5.22 7.13
CA ALA A 181 27.22 4.28 6.01
C ALA A 181 25.91 4.21 5.20
N VAL A 182 24.82 4.84 5.64
CA VAL A 182 23.52 4.79 4.96
C VAL A 182 23.56 5.65 3.71
N THR A 183 23.35 5.02 2.55
CA THR A 183 23.31 5.70 1.25
C THR A 183 21.87 5.81 0.76
N ARG A 184 21.39 7.03 0.52
CA ARG A 184 20.06 7.29 -0.05
C ARG A 184 20.03 8.59 -0.87
N PRO A 185 19.06 8.79 -1.78
CA PRO A 185 18.97 10.01 -2.58
C PRO A 185 18.42 11.23 -1.81
N ARG A 186 17.90 11.05 -0.58
CA ARG A 186 17.32 12.13 0.24
C ARG A 186 18.31 12.64 1.29
N THR A 187 18.31 13.95 1.53
CA THR A 187 19.23 14.63 2.47
C THR A 187 18.61 14.96 3.83
N SER A 188 17.34 14.61 4.03
CA SER A 188 16.68 14.73 5.34
C SER A 188 17.46 13.97 6.42
N PRO A 189 17.23 14.24 7.72
CA PRO A 189 17.70 13.33 8.76
C PRO A 189 17.00 11.96 8.65
N LEU A 190 17.69 10.90 9.10
CA LEU A 190 17.15 9.52 9.10
C LEU A 190 16.28 9.24 10.34
N LEU A 191 16.47 10.01 11.41
CA LEU A 191 15.81 9.80 12.69
C LEU A 191 14.88 10.97 12.99
N ARG A 192 13.64 10.66 13.33
CA ARG A 192 12.67 11.62 13.85
C ARG A 192 12.48 11.39 15.35
N SER A 193 12.69 12.43 16.16
CA SER A 193 12.32 12.41 17.58
C SER A 193 10.80 12.45 17.74
N VAL A 194 10.29 11.63 18.65
CA VAL A 194 8.86 11.47 18.96
C VAL A 194 8.67 11.26 20.45
N GLN A 195 7.60 11.82 21.00
CA GLN A 195 7.25 11.62 22.41
C GLN A 195 6.29 10.45 22.56
N THR A 196 6.59 9.55 23.49
CA THR A 196 5.75 8.41 23.85
C THR A 196 5.50 8.42 25.37
N PRO A 197 4.54 7.63 25.89
CA PRO A 197 4.38 7.48 27.34
C PRO A 197 5.64 6.94 28.05
N GLY A 198 6.54 6.27 27.30
CA GLY A 198 7.83 5.77 27.80
C GLY A 198 8.99 6.74 27.64
N GLY A 199 8.73 8.00 27.27
CA GLY A 199 9.73 9.03 27.00
C GLY A 199 9.99 9.28 25.52
N GLU A 200 11.03 10.07 25.25
CA GLU A 200 11.48 10.36 23.89
C GLU A 200 12.03 9.10 23.20
N ARG A 201 11.62 8.89 21.95
CA ARG A 201 12.11 7.84 21.06
C ARG A 201 12.58 8.45 19.75
N HIS A 202 13.39 7.72 19.00
CA HIS A 202 13.83 8.09 17.66
C HIS A 202 13.37 7.01 16.69
N VAL A 203 12.50 7.38 15.75
CA VAL A 203 11.97 6.46 14.75
C VAL A 203 12.68 6.64 13.41
N TRP A 204 12.83 5.53 12.70
CA TRP A 204 13.46 5.50 11.38
C TRP A 204 12.57 6.11 10.30
N ALA A 205 13.17 6.95 9.46
CA ALA A 205 12.51 7.71 8.40
C ALA A 205 13.39 7.71 7.12
N THR A 206 13.28 6.63 6.33
CA THR A 206 14.11 6.39 5.13
C THR A 206 13.91 7.43 4.04
N PHE A 207 12.81 8.19 4.05
CA PHE A 207 12.49 9.16 3.00
C PHE A 207 12.35 10.58 3.55
N SER A 208 11.42 10.79 4.48
CA SER A 208 11.16 12.10 5.11
C SER A 208 10.60 11.90 6.52
N HIS A 209 10.59 12.95 7.34
CA HIS A 209 9.97 12.88 8.67
C HIS A 209 8.45 12.71 8.64
N ASP A 210 7.83 12.81 7.46
CA ASP A 210 6.42 12.45 7.28
C ASP A 210 6.24 10.96 6.94
N GLN A 211 7.29 10.26 6.51
CA GLN A 211 7.25 8.86 6.10
C GLN A 211 8.01 8.00 7.11
N ILE A 212 7.27 7.36 8.02
CA ILE A 212 7.84 6.59 9.13
C ILE A 212 7.85 5.11 8.79
N ASP A 213 9.04 4.51 8.81
CA ASP A 213 9.25 3.13 8.41
C ASP A 213 8.65 2.14 9.42
N VAL A 214 7.91 1.17 8.88
CA VAL A 214 7.33 0.09 9.66
C VAL A 214 8.30 -1.09 9.79
N THR A 215 8.18 -1.87 10.85
CA THR A 215 9.07 -3.02 11.10
C THR A 215 8.43 -4.34 10.67
N PHE A 216 8.90 -4.90 9.56
CA PHE A 216 8.53 -6.25 9.13
C PHE A 216 9.12 -7.37 10.00
N ALA A 217 9.97 -7.04 10.97
CA ALA A 217 10.39 -7.99 12.01
C ALA A 217 9.20 -8.40 12.90
N ASN A 218 8.19 -7.53 13.02
CA ASN A 218 6.91 -7.88 13.63
C ASN A 218 5.99 -8.53 12.58
N PRO A 219 5.60 -9.81 12.72
CA PRO A 219 4.71 -10.46 11.77
C PRO A 219 3.34 -9.78 11.68
N ASP A 220 2.87 -9.08 12.72
CA ASP A 220 1.57 -8.38 12.66
C ASP A 220 1.54 -7.33 11.55
N VAL A 221 2.66 -6.64 11.29
CA VAL A 221 2.78 -5.66 10.20
C VAL A 221 2.62 -6.34 8.85
N LEU A 222 3.26 -7.50 8.61
CA LEU A 222 3.05 -8.27 7.38
C LEU A 222 1.57 -8.60 7.18
N PHE A 223 0.89 -9.01 8.24
CA PHE A 223 -0.51 -9.41 8.18
C PHE A 223 -1.51 -8.25 8.06
N GLU A 224 -1.12 -7.00 8.31
CA GLU A 224 -1.94 -5.84 7.95
C GLU A 224 -1.95 -5.58 6.43
N PHE A 225 -0.88 -5.99 5.73
CA PHE A 225 -0.73 -5.82 4.28
C PHE A 225 -1.18 -7.03 3.45
N LEU A 226 -1.55 -8.15 4.08
CA LEU A 226 -2.06 -9.38 3.43
C LEU A 226 -3.59 -9.43 3.42
#